data_AF-W9GUR9-F1
#
_entry.id   AF-W9GUR9-F1
#
_cell.length_a   1.000
_cell.length_b   1.000
_cell.length_c   1.000
_cell.angle_alpha   90.00
_cell.angle_beta   90.00
_cell.angle_gamma   90.00
#
_symmetry.space_group_name_H-M   'P 1'
#
loop_
_entity.id
_entity.type
_entity.pdbx_description
1 polymer ?
#
loop_
_entity_poly.entity_id
_entity_poly.type
_entity_poly.pdbx_seq_one_letter_code
_entity_poly.pdbx_strand_id
1 'polypeptide(L)'
;MAITADPVLSRVGTDTVYVELALRWLSTKVEITATRVEHLPVSLQCVREEIGREIVDVEDAVNAACDLEWIAADCLDETGDRGWKDIGFGEAVEHALDMAHALAAE
;
A
#
# COMPACT_ATOMS: atom_id res chain seq x y z
N MET A 1 -17.32 -15.03 6.31
CA MET A 1 -16.66 -13.79 6.79
C MET A 1 -16.03 -13.16 5.56
N ALA A 2 -16.66 -12.13 5.00
CA ALA A 2 -16.12 -11.47 3.81
C ALA A 2 -14.92 -10.63 4.26
N ILE A 3 -13.72 -11.01 3.83
CA ILE A 3 -12.54 -10.14 3.93
C ILE A 3 -12.78 -9.07 2.88
N THR A 4 -13.36 -7.94 3.28
CA THR A 4 -13.32 -6.74 2.44
C THR A 4 -11.86 -6.38 2.33
N ALA A 5 -11.25 -6.61 1.16
CA ALA A 5 -9.91 -6.13 0.89
C ALA A 5 -9.92 -4.61 1.05
N ASP A 6 -9.03 -4.08 1.90
CA ASP A 6 -8.87 -2.65 2.04
C ASP A 6 -8.51 -2.05 0.67
N PRO A 7 -9.04 -0.86 0.33
CA PRO A 7 -8.81 -0.27 -0.98
C PRO A 7 -7.31 -0.03 -1.19
N VAL A 8 -6.79 -0.57 -2.28
CA VAL A 8 -5.40 -0.37 -2.70
C VAL A 8 -5.26 1.05 -3.23
N LEU A 9 -4.34 1.81 -2.64
CA LEU A 9 -4.07 3.20 -3.02
C LEU A 9 -3.02 3.33 -4.12
N SER A 10 -1.97 2.49 -4.08
CA SER A 10 -0.88 2.52 -5.06
C SER A 10 -0.19 1.16 -5.16
N ARG A 11 0.53 0.96 -6.27
CA ARG A 11 1.35 -0.22 -6.55
C ARG A 11 2.71 0.14 -7.10
N VAL A 12 3.69 -0.70 -6.78
CA VAL A 12 5.05 -0.65 -7.33
C VAL A 12 5.58 -2.06 -7.60
N GLY A 13 6.23 -2.27 -8.73
CA GLY A 13 6.83 -3.55 -9.13
C GLY A 13 6.53 -3.93 -10.57
N THR A 14 6.53 -5.22 -10.86
CA THR A 14 6.23 -5.79 -12.19
C THR A 14 4.78 -6.26 -12.28
N ASP A 15 4.37 -6.74 -13.46
CA ASP A 15 3.04 -7.30 -13.67
C ASP A 15 2.80 -8.60 -12.88
N THR A 16 3.87 -9.31 -12.52
CA THR A 16 3.82 -10.60 -11.81
C THR A 16 4.19 -10.50 -10.34
N VAL A 17 5.06 -9.56 -9.96
CA VAL A 17 5.49 -9.34 -8.57
C VAL A 17 5.44 -7.85 -8.28
N TYR A 18 4.58 -7.44 -7.37
CA TYR A 18 4.43 -6.04 -6.98
C TYR A 18 4.04 -5.89 -5.52
N VAL A 19 4.26 -4.71 -4.96
CA VAL A 19 3.80 -4.35 -3.62
C VAL A 19 2.59 -3.43 -3.74
N GLU A 20 1.52 -3.74 -3.02
CA GLU A 20 0.33 -2.91 -2.86
C GLU A 20 0.41 -2.13 -1.56
N LEU A 21 0.10 -0.83 -1.61
CA LEU A 21 -0.19 -0.02 -0.44
C LEU A 21 -1.70 0.04 -0.23
N ALA A 22 -2.16 -0.26 0.98
CA ALA A 22 -3.54 -0.08 1.39
C ALA A 22 -3.64 0.80 2.63
N LEU A 23 -4.73 1.54 2.75
CA LEU A 23 -5.04 2.38 3.91
C LEU A 23 -6.42 2.04 4.47
N ARG A 24 -6.49 1.96 5.80
CA ARG A 24 -7.72 1.70 6.53
C ARG A 24 -7.90 2.70 7.67
N TRP A 25 -9.08 3.29 7.76
CA TRP A 25 -9.44 4.21 8.83
C TRP A 25 -9.77 3.46 10.14
N LEU A 26 -9.16 3.90 11.25
CA LEU A 26 -9.35 3.38 12.60
C LEU A 26 -9.74 4.51 13.56
N SER A 27 -10.95 5.03 13.42
CA SER A 27 -11.45 6.15 14.23
C SER A 27 -10.54 7.39 14.13
N THR A 28 -9.63 7.60 15.07
CA THR A 28 -8.69 8.75 15.09
C THR A 28 -7.32 8.44 14.46
N LYS A 29 -7.08 7.18 14.10
CA LYS A 29 -5.83 6.69 13.51
C LYS A 29 -6.07 6.11 12.13
N VAL A 30 -4.99 5.87 11.40
CA VAL A 30 -5.01 5.07 10.16
C VAL A 30 -4.06 3.88 10.29
N GLU A 31 -4.46 2.76 9.72
CA GLU A 31 -3.60 1.61 9.47
C GLU A 31 -3.17 1.66 8.00
N ILE A 32 -1.87 1.60 7.76
CA ILE A 32 -1.27 1.57 6.42
C ILE A 32 -0.52 0.26 6.30
N THR A 33 -0.81 -0.50 5.24
CA THR A 33 -0.24 -1.83 5.04
C THR A 33 0.42 -1.92 3.67
N ALA A 34 1.64 -2.43 3.63
CA ALA A 34 2.34 -2.81 2.41
C ALA A 34 2.30 -4.34 2.26
N THR A 35 1.74 -4.83 1.15
CA THR A 35 1.62 -6.26 0.85
C THR A 35 2.33 -6.60 -0.45
N ARG A 36 3.34 -7.47 -0.41
CA ARG A 36 3.92 -8.09 -1.60
C ARG A 36 2.93 -9.10 -2.17
N VAL A 37 2.71 -9.00 -3.47
CA VAL A 37 1.80 -9.83 -4.25
C VAL A 37 2.59 -10.48 -5.37
N GLU A 38 2.53 -11.80 -5.44
CA GLU A 38 3.18 -12.59 -6.47
C GLU A 38 2.14 -13.45 -7.18
N HIS A 39 1.99 -13.22 -8.49
CA HIS A 39 1.17 -14.01 -9.39
C HIS A 39 2.00 -15.13 -9.98
N LEU A 40 1.62 -16.37 -9.66
CA LEU A 40 2.22 -17.58 -10.21
C LEU A 40 1.41 -18.04 -11.42
N PRO A 41 1.82 -17.72 -12.66
CA PRO A 41 1.00 -17.97 -13.86
C PRO A 41 0.74 -19.46 -14.10
N VAL A 42 1.65 -20.33 -13.66
CA VAL A 42 1.53 -21.79 -13.84
C VAL A 42 0.45 -22.39 -12.94
N SER A 43 0.35 -21.93 -11.69
CA SER A 43 -0.64 -22.45 -10.73
C SER A 43 -1.90 -21.59 -10.66
N LEU A 44 -1.94 -20.44 -11.35
CA LEU A 44 -2.97 -19.41 -11.23
C LEU A 44 -3.18 -18.96 -9.77
N GLN A 45 -2.16 -19.13 -8.94
CA GLN A 45 -2.19 -18.74 -7.53
C GLN A 45 -1.64 -17.33 -7.38
N CYS A 46 -2.22 -16.61 -6.43
CA CYS A 46 -1.75 -15.31 -6.00
C CYS A 46 -1.27 -15.48 -4.56
N VAL A 47 0.03 -15.33 -4.35
CA VAL A 47 0.63 -15.32 -3.01
C VAL A 47 0.65 -13.87 -2.54
N ARG A 48 0.18 -13.64 -1.32
CA ARG A 48 0.13 -12.32 -0.69
C ARG A 48 0.84 -12.40 0.65
N GLU A 49 1.81 -11.51 0.85
CA GLU A 49 2.63 -11.45 2.04
C GLU A 49 2.69 -10.00 2.54
N GLU A 50 2.31 -9.78 3.80
CA GLU A 50 2.47 -8.46 4.43
C GLU A 50 3.94 -8.25 4.74
N ILE A 51 4.52 -7.18 4.18
CA ILE A 51 5.93 -6.83 4.38
C ILE A 51 6.11 -5.66 5.36
N GLY A 52 5.04 -4.92 5.63
CA GLY A 52 5.05 -3.81 6.57
C GLY A 52 3.65 -3.34 6.92
N ARG A 53 3.52 -2.85 8.15
CA ARG A 53 2.28 -2.29 8.68
C ARG A 53 2.58 -1.20 9.69
N GLU A 54 1.94 -0.06 9.54
CA GLU A 54 2.03 1.06 10.46
C GLU A 54 0.63 1.50 10.91
N ILE A 55 0.49 1.77 12.21
CA ILE A 55 -0.74 2.34 12.79
C ILE A 55 -0.38 3.67 13.42
N VAL A 56 -0.74 4.76 12.75
CA VAL A 56 -0.29 6.11 13.08
C VAL A 56 -1.47 7.07 13.17
N ASP A 57 -1.23 8.23 13.78
CA ASP A 57 -2.18 9.33 13.72
C ASP A 57 -2.24 9.88 12.29
N VAL A 58 -3.38 10.48 11.92
CA VAL A 58 -3.63 10.93 10.53
C VAL A 58 -2.54 11.90 10.03
N GLU A 59 -2.00 12.73 10.93
CA GLU A 59 -0.93 13.68 10.62
C GLU A 59 0.41 13.02 10.25
N ASP A 60 0.67 11.80 10.72
CA ASP A 60 1.90 11.05 10.48
C ASP A 60 1.77 10.05 9.31
N ALA A 61 0.56 9.89 8.77
CA ALA A 61 0.23 8.88 7.76
C ALA A 61 1.10 8.95 6.50
N VAL A 62 1.39 10.16 6.01
CA VAL A 62 2.21 10.34 4.80
C VAL A 62 3.66 9.90 5.04
N ASN A 63 4.22 10.20 6.22
CA ASN A 63 5.58 9.79 6.56
C ASN A 63 5.68 8.27 6.68
N ALA A 64 4.71 7.65 7.38
CA ALA A 64 4.65 6.18 7.49
C ALA A 64 4.51 5.50 6.11
N ALA A 65 3.77 6.09 5.18
CA ALA A 65 3.65 5.60 3.81
C ALA A 65 4.97 5.69 3.03
N CYS A 66 5.74 6.76 3.22
CA CYS A 66 7.08 6.88 2.65
C CYS A 66 8.04 5.82 3.20
N ASP A 67 8.01 5.55 4.50
CA ASP A 67 8.84 4.50 5.11
C ASP A 67 8.49 3.11 4.56
N LEU A 68 7.20 2.81 4.40
CA LEU A 68 6.72 1.58 3.76
C LEU A 68 7.12 1.49 2.28
N GLU A 69 7.27 2.62 1.59
CA GLU A 69 7.77 2.64 0.21
C GLU A 69 9.23 2.24 0.13
N TRP A 70 10.06 2.67 1.08
CA TRP A 70 11.45 2.21 1.17
C TRP A 70 11.52 0.70 1.43
N ILE A 71 10.69 0.18 2.35
CA ILE A 71 10.59 -1.27 2.61
C ILE A 71 10.15 -2.02 1.34
N ALA A 72 9.18 -1.48 0.61
CA ALA A 72 8.73 -2.06 -0.66
C ALA A 72 9.85 -2.06 -1.71
N ALA A 73 10.60 -0.96 -1.81
CA ALA A 73 11.71 -0.84 -2.74
C ALA A 73 12.84 -1.83 -2.43
N ASP A 74 13.21 -1.97 -1.16
CA ASP A 74 14.22 -2.93 -0.71
C ASP A 74 13.75 -4.37 -1.00
N CYS A 75 12.50 -4.69 -0.69
CA CYS A 75 11.91 -6.00 -0.94
C CYS A 75 11.91 -6.37 -2.45
N LEU A 76 11.61 -5.42 -3.33
CA LEU A 76 11.64 -5.65 -4.78
C LEU A 76 13.06 -5.67 -5.35
N ASP A 77 13.99 -4.93 -4.77
CA ASP A 77 15.40 -4.93 -5.17
C ASP A 77 16.06 -6.29 -4.89
N GLU A 78 15.68 -6.97 -3.79
CA GLU A 78 16.19 -8.30 -3.45
C GLU A 78 15.86 -9.38 -4.51
N THR A 79 14.72 -9.25 -5.18
CA THR A 79 14.28 -10.19 -6.22
C THR A 79 14.48 -9.68 -7.65
N GLY A 80 14.86 -8.40 -7.81
CA GLY A 80 15.05 -7.75 -9.11
C GLY A 80 13.75 -7.31 -9.79
N ASP A 81 12.67 -7.14 -9.02
CA ASP A 81 11.31 -6.88 -9.49
C ASP A 81 10.88 -5.41 -9.39
N ARG A 82 11.83 -4.45 -9.39
CA ARG A 82 11.56 -3.02 -9.15
C ARG A 82 10.53 -2.40 -10.12
N GLY A 83 10.53 -2.86 -11.37
CA GLY A 83 9.49 -2.61 -12.37
C GLY A 83 9.01 -1.15 -12.52
N TRP A 84 7.69 -0.97 -12.55
CA TRP A 84 6.97 0.30 -12.68
C TRP A 84 6.39 0.76 -11.34
N LYS A 85 5.89 2.00 -11.30
CA LYS A 85 5.24 2.60 -10.14
C LYS A 85 4.03 3.43 -10.60
N ASP A 86 2.87 3.24 -9.95
CA ASP A 86 1.67 4.03 -10.25
C ASP A 86 1.86 5.50 -9.81
N ILE A 87 2.00 5.69 -8.51
CA ILE A 87 2.20 6.99 -7.83
C ILE A 87 2.99 6.74 -6.54
N GLY A 88 3.64 7.78 -6.00
CA GLY A 88 4.28 7.72 -4.67
C GLY A 88 3.34 7.20 -3.60
N PHE A 89 3.79 6.33 -2.70
CA PHE A 89 2.97 5.86 -1.57
C PHE A 89 2.55 7.03 -0.67
N GLY A 90 3.48 7.94 -0.36
CA GLY A 90 3.17 9.17 0.38
C GLY A 90 2.12 10.03 -0.33
N GLU A 91 2.30 10.26 -1.63
CA GLU A 91 1.38 11.03 -2.47
C GLU A 91 0.00 10.35 -2.59
N ALA A 92 -0.04 9.02 -2.68
CA ALA A 92 -1.29 8.25 -2.70
C ALA A 92 -2.08 8.40 -1.39
N VAL A 93 -1.38 8.38 -0.25
CA VAL A 93 -1.98 8.61 1.05
C VAL A 93 -2.45 10.06 1.18
N GLU A 94 -1.64 11.04 0.78
CA GLU A 94 -2.03 12.45 0.77
C GLU A 94 -3.34 12.67 -0.02
N HIS A 95 -3.43 12.15 -1.24
CA HIS A 95 -4.67 12.22 -2.04
C HIS A 95 -5.87 11.56 -1.37
N ALA A 96 -5.67 10.41 -0.70
CA ALA A 96 -6.74 9.73 0.01
C ALA A 96 -7.24 10.54 1.21
N LEU A 97 -6.33 11.20 1.94
CA LEU A 97 -6.66 12.07 3.06
C LEU A 97 -7.37 13.35 2.60
N ASP A 98 -6.89 13.99 1.53
CA ASP A 98 -7.51 15.18 0.95
C ASP A 98 -8.95 14.91 0.49
N MET A 99 -9.17 13.77 -0.18
CA MET A 99 -10.50 13.35 -0.58
C MET A 99 -11.42 13.12 0.63
N ALA A 100 -10.91 12.50 1.70
CA ALA A 100 -11.69 12.29 2.92
C ALA A 100 -12.05 13.60 3.61
N HIS A 101 -11.13 14.57 3.65
CA HIS A 101 -11.39 15.90 4.19
C HIS A 101 -12.43 16.68 3.38
N ALA A 102 -12.35 16.62 2.04
CA ALA A 102 -13.33 17.27 1.17
C ALA A 102 -14.74 16.73 1.41
N LEU A 103 -14.90 15.40 1.52
CA LEU A 103 -16.19 14.76 1.79
C LEU A 103 -16.74 15.08 3.19
N ALA A 104 -15.88 15.32 4.18
CA ALA A 104 -16.30 15.67 5.54
C ALA A 104 -16.71 17.16 5.68
N ALA A 105 -16.36 18.00 4.71
CA ALA A 105 -16.70 19.42 4.69
C ALA A 105 -18.07 19.73 4.04
N GLU A 106 -18.71 18.73 3.43
CA GLU A 106 -20.08 18.77 2.86
C GLU A 106 -21.14 18.36 3.89
#